data_AF-J6IZE2-F1
#
_entry.id   AF-J6IZE2-F1
#
_cell.length_a   1.000
_cell.length_b   1.000
_cell.length_c   1.000
_cell.angle_alpha   90.00
_cell.angle_beta   90.00
_cell.angle_gamma   90.00
#
_symmetry.space_group_name_H-M   'P 1'
#
loop_
_entity.id
_entity.type
_entity.pdbx_description
1 polymer ?
#
loop_
_entity_poly.entity_id
_entity_poly.type
_entity_poly.pdbx_seq_one_letter_code
_entity_poly.pdbx_strand_id
1 'polypeptide(L)'
;MVVREHQLHGHDEIVRFLETIKRKGLISEYLVSWNGRDGRLTPKVTIWHEESPLPTHRVKGTIAKKLFGLIPAERINVIAEQSTTA
;
A
#
# COMPACT_ATOMS: atom_id res chain seq x y z
N MET A 1 -1.37 -15.85 24.04
CA MET A 1 -1.17 -14.52 23.41
C MET A 1 -0.35 -14.74 22.14
N VAL A 2 -1.01 -15.06 21.01
CA VAL A 2 -0.38 -15.38 19.72
C VAL A 2 -0.68 -14.24 18.76
N VAL A 3 -0.09 -13.08 19.04
CA VAL A 3 -0.20 -11.89 18.17
C VAL A 3 1.22 -11.36 18.05
N ARG A 4 2.01 -11.86 17.09
CA ARG A 4 3.31 -11.25 16.77
C ARG A 4 3.87 -11.73 15.42
N GLU A 5 3.87 -13.02 15.11
CA GLU A 5 4.64 -13.48 13.93
C GLU A 5 3.91 -13.31 12.59
N HIS A 6 2.64 -13.71 12.47
CA HIS A 6 1.90 -13.57 11.20
C HIS A 6 1.70 -12.11 10.75
N GLN A 7 1.66 -11.16 11.69
CA GLN A 7 1.39 -9.76 11.41
C GLN A 7 2.64 -9.02 10.91
N LEU A 8 3.83 -9.44 11.35
CA LEU A 8 5.11 -8.89 10.88
C LEU A 8 5.41 -9.30 9.43
N HIS A 9 5.13 -10.55 9.06
CA HIS A 9 5.33 -11.04 7.69
C HIS A 9 4.53 -10.25 6.65
N GLY A 10 3.27 -9.92 6.94
CA GLY A 10 2.43 -9.14 6.04
C GLY A 10 2.96 -7.72 5.82
N HIS A 11 3.57 -7.09 6.82
CA HIS A 11 4.14 -5.75 6.68
C HIS A 11 5.36 -5.73 5.75
N ASP A 12 6.27 -6.68 5.92
CA ASP A 12 7.48 -6.79 5.09
C ASP A 12 7.14 -7.09 3.62
N GLU A 13 6.14 -7.94 3.38
CA GLU A 13 5.66 -8.22 2.02
C GLU A 13 5.05 -6.99 1.34
N ILE A 14 4.33 -6.16 2.11
CA ILE A 14 3.72 -4.93 1.62
C ILE A 14 4.79 -3.90 1.27
N VAL A 15 5.77 -3.70 2.14
CA VAL A 15 6.91 -2.81 1.87
C VAL A 15 7.71 -3.28 0.65
N ARG A 16 8.06 -4.57 0.57
CA ARG A 16 8.79 -5.14 -0.58
C ARG A 16 8.04 -4.95 -1.90
N PHE A 17 6.72 -5.09 -1.88
CA PHE A 17 5.89 -4.85 -3.06
C PHE A 17 5.89 -3.38 -3.46
N LEU A 18 5.69 -2.46 -2.52
CA LEU A 18 5.71 -1.01 -2.78
C LEU A 18 7.06 -0.54 -3.33
N GLU A 19 8.18 -1.03 -2.77
CA GLU A 19 9.52 -0.80 -3.29
C GLU A 19 9.74 -1.36 -4.70
N THR A 20 9.10 -2.49 -5.02
CA THR A 20 9.19 -3.08 -6.35
C THR A 20 8.46 -2.25 -7.39
N ILE A 21 7.27 -1.73 -7.07
CA ILE A 21 6.52 -0.88 -8.01
C ILE A 21 7.11 0.53 -8.12
N LYS A 22 7.71 1.07 -7.04
CA LYS A 22 8.51 2.31 -7.07
C LYS A 22 9.70 2.18 -8.04
N ARG A 23 10.49 1.11 -7.92
CA ARG A 23 11.61 0.83 -8.84
C ARG A 23 11.21 0.63 -10.30
N LYS A 24 9.96 0.22 -10.55
CA LYS A 24 9.39 0.12 -11.91
C LYS A 24 8.86 1.45 -12.46
N GLY A 25 8.97 2.55 -11.72
CA GLY A 25 8.45 3.86 -12.12
C GLY A 25 6.93 3.96 -12.08
N LEU A 26 6.25 3.04 -11.37
CA LEU A 26 4.80 3.04 -11.26
C LEU A 26 4.28 3.96 -10.16
N ILE A 27 5.15 4.37 -9.23
CA ILE A 27 4.90 5.39 -8.19
C ILE A 27 6.22 6.10 -7.94
N SER A 28 6.18 7.38 -7.55
CA SER A 28 7.38 8.14 -7.17
C SER A 28 7.69 7.90 -5.70
N GLU A 29 6.71 8.08 -4.82
CA GLU A 29 6.85 7.92 -3.37
C GLU A 29 5.62 7.26 -2.75
N TYR A 30 5.75 6.80 -1.50
CA TYR A 30 4.63 6.27 -0.75
C TYR A 30 4.83 6.41 0.76
N LEU A 31 3.72 6.43 1.48
CA LEU A 31 3.66 6.37 2.94
C LEU A 31 2.70 5.26 3.33
N VAL A 32 3.13 4.38 4.24
CA VAL A 32 2.27 3.37 4.85
C VAL A 32 2.07 3.72 6.32
N SER A 33 0.80 3.87 6.72
CA SER A 33 0.44 4.03 8.12
C SER A 33 -0.49 2.89 8.55
N TRP A 34 -0.10 2.20 9.62
CA TRP A 34 -0.90 1.12 10.22
C TRP A 34 -1.74 1.71 11.34
N ASN A 35 -3.05 1.80 11.14
CA ASN A 35 -3.97 2.33 12.14
C ASN A 35 -4.86 1.21 12.67
N GLY A 36 -5.03 1.12 14.00
CA GLY A 36 -5.92 0.13 14.59
C GLY A 36 -5.70 -0.10 16.08
N ARG A 37 -6.74 -0.61 16.76
CA ARG A 37 -6.63 -1.16 18.12
C ARG A 37 -6.45 -2.68 18.02
N ASP A 38 -5.65 -3.27 18.91
CA ASP A 38 -5.24 -4.68 19.01
C ASP A 38 -5.87 -5.66 18.00
N GLY A 39 -5.03 -6.22 17.11
CA GLY A 39 -5.41 -7.28 16.17
C GLY A 39 -6.15 -6.81 14.90
N ARG A 40 -6.52 -5.53 14.80
CA ARG A 40 -7.13 -4.94 13.60
C ARG A 40 -6.31 -3.79 13.02
N LEU A 41 -5.10 -4.08 12.56
CA LEU A 41 -4.32 -3.11 11.78
C LEU A 41 -4.96 -2.94 10.39
N THR A 42 -5.29 -1.70 10.07
CA THR A 42 -5.81 -1.23 8.78
C THR A 42 -4.71 -0.40 8.14
N PRO A 43 -4.05 -0.87 7.06
CA PRO A 43 -3.12 0.00 6.35
C PRO A 43 -3.86 1.07 5.59
N LYS A 44 -3.36 2.29 5.79
CA LYS A 44 -3.55 3.41 4.89
C LYS A 44 -2.28 3.53 4.07
N VAL A 45 -2.39 3.27 2.77
CA VAL A 45 -1.29 3.47 1.82
C VAL A 45 -1.58 4.74 1.04
N THR A 46 -0.76 5.76 1.25
CA THR A 46 -0.76 6.95 0.40
C THR A 46 0.36 6.79 -0.62
N ILE A 47 0.04 6.89 -1.90
CA ILE A 47 1.03 6.87 -2.98
C ILE A 47 1.04 8.20 -3.71
N TRP A 48 2.24 8.61 -4.10
CA TRP A 48 2.50 9.73 -4.99
C TRP A 48 3.06 9.21 -6.30
N HIS A 49 2.69 9.88 -7.37
CA HIS A 49 2.96 9.41 -8.71
C HIS A 49 3.28 10.63 -9.57
N GLU A 50 4.51 10.74 -10.06
CA GLU A 50 4.86 11.58 -11.21
C GLU A 50 4.11 11.09 -12.44
N GLU A 51 4.17 11.81 -13.56
CA GLU A 51 3.53 11.54 -14.85
C GLU A 51 3.75 10.11 -15.42
N SER A 52 3.33 9.06 -14.73
CA SER A 52 3.40 7.68 -15.22
C SER A 52 2.26 7.49 -16.22
N PRO A 53 2.49 6.68 -17.24
CA PRO A 53 1.47 6.36 -18.25
C PRO A 53 0.25 5.61 -17.70
N LEU A 54 0.27 5.12 -16.45
CA LEU A 54 -0.87 4.40 -15.88
C LEU A 54 -1.82 5.35 -15.13
N PRO A 55 -3.14 5.25 -15.39
CA PRO A 55 -4.12 6.04 -14.66
C PRO A 55 -4.22 5.58 -13.20
N THR A 56 -4.40 6.54 -12.31
CA THR A 56 -4.45 6.36 -10.83
C THR A 56 -5.31 5.18 -10.37
N HIS A 57 -6.46 4.93 -11.01
CA HIS A 57 -7.34 3.83 -10.64
C HIS A 57 -6.72 2.43 -10.87
N ARG A 58 -5.87 2.27 -11.91
CA ARG A 58 -5.18 1.00 -12.17
C ARG A 58 -4.10 0.73 -11.15
N VAL A 59 -3.37 1.76 -10.74
CA VAL A 59 -2.35 1.66 -9.68
C VAL A 59 -3.01 1.30 -8.36
N LYS A 60 -4.09 2.00 -7.97
CA LYS A 60 -4.89 1.66 -6.79
C LYS A 60 -5.40 0.21 -6.83
N GLY A 61 -5.97 -0.21 -7.95
CA GLY A 61 -6.48 -1.59 -8.11
C GLY A 61 -5.38 -2.65 -8.02
N THR A 62 -4.18 -2.37 -8.54
CA THR A 62 -3.03 -3.29 -8.48
C THR A 62 -2.53 -3.45 -7.05
N ILE A 63 -2.42 -2.34 -6.31
CA ILE A 63 -2.02 -2.36 -4.91
C ILE A 63 -3.10 -3.05 -4.06
N ALA A 64 -4.37 -2.67 -4.21
CA ALA A 64 -5.47 -3.28 -3.47
C ALA A 64 -5.55 -4.80 -3.69
N LYS A 65 -5.36 -5.29 -4.93
CA LYS A 65 -5.30 -6.74 -5.22
C LYS A 65 -4.13 -7.45 -4.55
N LYS A 66 -2.97 -6.81 -4.40
CA LYS A 66 -1.81 -7.41 -3.72
C LYS A 66 -1.99 -7.42 -2.20
N LEU A 67 -2.65 -6.39 -1.67
CA LEU A 67 -3.02 -6.31 -0.26
C LEU A 67 -4.13 -7.32 0.10
N PHE A 68 -5.03 -7.59 -0.86
CA PHE A 68 -6.04 -8.65 -0.75
C PHE A 68 -5.36 -10.01 -0.63
N GLY A 69 -5.46 -10.63 0.54
CA GLY A 69 -4.78 -11.89 0.88
C GLY A 69 -3.70 -11.76 1.94
N LEU A 70 -3.12 -10.55 2.11
CA LEU A 70 -2.24 -10.23 3.24
C LEU A 70 -3.04 -9.63 4.42
N ILE A 71 -4.16 -8.99 4.11
CA ILE A 71 -5.08 -8.36 5.07
C ILE A 71 -6.53 -8.43 4.57
N PRO A 72 -7.53 -8.39 5.47
CA PRO A 72 -8.94 -8.37 5.09
C PRO A 72 -9.28 -7.17 4.19
N ALA A 73 -10.09 -7.41 3.16
CA ALA A 73 -10.41 -6.43 2.13
C ALA A 73 -11.06 -5.16 2.68
N GLU A 74 -11.90 -5.32 3.70
CA GLU A 74 -12.56 -4.22 4.41
C GLU A 74 -11.60 -3.29 5.17
N ARG A 75 -10.31 -3.63 5.24
CA ARG A 75 -9.26 -2.86 5.92
C ARG A 75 -8.23 -2.24 4.97
N ILE A 76 -8.46 -2.29 3.67
CA ILE A 76 -7.52 -1.74 2.68
C ILE A 76 -7.97 -0.33 2.30
N ASN A 77 -7.17 0.68 2.65
CA ASN A 77 -7.38 2.04 2.17
C ASN A 77 -6.17 2.50 1.34
N VAL A 78 -6.35 2.65 0.02
CA VAL A 78 -5.32 3.15 -0.89
C VAL A 78 -5.72 4.53 -1.40
N ILE A 79 -4.96 5.53 -0.96
CA ILE A 79 -5.07 6.92 -1.43
C ILE A 79 -3.95 7.12 -2.44
N ALA A 80 -4.27 7.77 -3.55
CA ALA A 80 -3.28 8.13 -4.54
C ALA A 80 -3.45 9.61 -4.84
N GLU A 81 -2.36 10.34 -4.70
CA GLU A 81 -2.30 11.77 -4.93
C GLU A 81 -1.43 12.01 -6.16
N GLN A 82 -1.86 12.96 -6.98
CA GLN A 82 -1.02 13.47 -8.05
C GLN A 82 -0.06 14.46 -7.41
N SER A 83 1.24 14.20 -7.51
CA SER A 83 2.23 15.22 -7.21
C SER A 83 2.17 16.23 -8.34
N THR A 84 1.36 17.28 -8.19
CA THR A 84 1.44 18.42 -9.09
C THR A 84 2.72 19.15 -8.74
N THR A 85 3.82 18.80 -9.41
CA THR A 85 5.02 19.63 -9.42
C THR A 85 4.64 20.94 -10.10
N ALA A 86 4.45 21.99 -9.30
CA ALA A 86 4.38 23.37 -9.78
C ALA A 86 5.80 23.94 -9.96
#